data_AF-A0AAD1L570-F1
#
_entry.id   AF-A0AAD1L570-F1
#
_cell.length_a   1.000
_cell.length_b   1.000
_cell.length_c   1.000
_cell.angle_alpha   90.00
_cell.angle_beta   90.00
_cell.angle_gamma   90.00
#
_symmetry.space_group_name_H-M   'P 1'
#
loop_
_entity.id
_entity.type
_entity.pdbx_description
1 polymer ?
#
loop_
_entity_poly.entity_id
_entity_poly.type
_entity_poly.pdbx_seq_one_letter_code
_entity_poly.pdbx_strand_id
1 'polypeptide(L)'
;MQNQRNTVSSAGAEIMSQQFDGNSVFPRGEKNEAYAKYFTGDSYLTMLSMEGVVIGNVAFEPGCRNFWHIHHQGGQILLVTGGRG
;
A
#
# COMPACT_ATOMS: atom_id res chain seq x y z
N MET A 1 -0.54 -44.14 33.67
CA MET A 1 -0.31 -44.50 32.25
C MET A 1 -1.37 -43.82 31.41
N GLN A 2 -1.03 -42.70 30.77
CA GLN A 2 -1.46 -42.40 29.40
C GLN A 2 -0.54 -41.29 28.91
N ASN A 3 0.13 -41.64 27.81
CA ASN A 3 1.24 -40.97 27.19
C ASN A 3 0.66 -40.35 25.92
N GLN A 4 0.54 -39.03 25.85
CA GLN A 4 0.33 -38.34 24.58
C GLN A 4 1.43 -37.30 24.43
N ARG A 5 2.16 -37.50 23.33
CA ARG A 5 3.41 -36.88 22.96
C ARG A 5 3.10 -35.44 22.54
N ASN A 6 3.66 -34.45 23.22
CA ASN A 6 3.80 -33.11 22.65
C ASN A 6 4.85 -33.19 21.54
N THR A 7 4.39 -33.20 20.29
CA THR A 7 5.22 -33.16 19.09
C THR A 7 5.68 -31.73 18.83
N VAL A 8 6.98 -31.52 19.02
CA VAL A 8 7.95 -30.69 18.27
C VAL A 8 7.46 -29.43 17.52
N SER A 9 8.01 -28.31 18.00
CA SER A 9 8.37 -27.03 17.36
C SER A 9 7.89 -26.64 15.95
N SER A 10 7.44 -25.39 15.84
CA SER A 10 7.95 -24.48 14.81
C SER A 10 8.03 -23.05 15.37
N ALA A 11 9.14 -22.75 16.03
CA ALA A 11 9.65 -21.38 16.02
C ALA A 11 10.02 -21.07 14.56
N GLY A 12 9.08 -20.49 13.80
CA GLY A 12 9.23 -20.30 12.37
C GLY A 12 8.04 -19.60 11.76
N ALA A 13 8.16 -18.27 11.65
CA ALA A 13 7.41 -17.37 10.78
C ALA A 13 5.90 -17.18 11.01
N GLU A 14 5.52 -16.70 12.19
CA GLU A 14 4.47 -15.66 12.21
C GLU A 14 5.17 -14.31 11.97
N ILE A 15 5.43 -13.98 10.70
CA ILE A 15 5.48 -12.57 10.35
C ILE A 15 4.05 -12.11 10.54
N MET A 16 3.76 -11.41 11.65
CA MET A 16 2.55 -10.60 11.75
C MET A 16 2.49 -9.81 10.45
N SER A 17 1.58 -10.14 9.54
CA SER A 17 1.27 -9.23 8.45
C SER A 17 0.86 -7.96 9.16
N GLN A 18 1.70 -6.93 9.06
CA GLN A 18 1.34 -5.62 9.58
C GLN A 18 0.03 -5.29 8.88
N GLN A 19 -1.06 -5.31 9.64
CA GLN A 19 -2.38 -5.09 9.10
C GLN A 19 -2.33 -3.71 8.46
N PHE A 20 -2.56 -3.66 7.14
CA PHE A 20 -2.51 -2.41 6.40
C PHE A 20 -3.66 -1.53 6.89
N ASP A 21 -3.35 -0.57 7.75
CA ASP A 21 -4.31 0.43 8.21
C ASP A 21 -4.36 1.62 7.25
N GLY A 22 -3.37 1.75 6.37
CA GLY A 22 -3.22 2.81 5.38
C GLY A 22 -3.23 4.22 5.99
N ASN A 23 -2.90 4.32 7.29
CA ASN A 23 -2.91 5.59 8.01
C ASN A 23 -1.64 6.39 7.70
N SER A 24 -1.83 7.69 7.46
CA SER A 24 -0.74 8.65 7.25
C SER A 24 -1.20 10.03 7.76
N VAL A 25 -0.37 11.06 7.59
CA VAL A 25 -0.75 12.46 7.87
C VAL A 25 -1.89 12.97 6.97
N PHE A 26 -2.17 12.30 5.85
CA PHE A 26 -3.27 12.62 4.94
C PHE A 26 -4.31 11.50 4.89
N PRO A 27 -5.58 11.81 4.53
CA PRO A 27 -6.60 10.78 4.36
C PRO A 27 -6.19 9.75 3.31
N ARG A 28 -6.47 8.47 3.56
CA ARG A 28 -6.16 7.38 2.63
C ARG A 28 -6.96 7.48 1.31
N GLY A 29 -8.20 7.94 1.40
CA GLY A 29 -9.14 7.96 0.29
C GLY A 29 -9.83 6.61 0.06
N GLU A 30 -10.61 6.57 -1.03
CA GLU A 30 -11.34 5.39 -1.47
C GLU A 30 -10.45 4.49 -2.33
N LYS A 31 -10.89 3.24 -2.53
CA LYS A 31 -10.20 2.29 -3.40
C LYS A 31 -10.10 2.87 -4.82
N ASN A 32 -8.92 2.77 -5.41
CA ASN A 32 -8.58 3.38 -6.69
C ASN A 32 -9.13 2.58 -7.89
N GLU A 33 -10.45 2.43 -7.95
CA GLU A 33 -11.11 1.60 -8.98
C GLU A 33 -10.92 2.18 -10.39
N ALA A 34 -10.96 3.51 -10.52
CA ALA A 34 -10.82 4.21 -11.81
C ALA A 34 -9.49 3.89 -12.53
N TYR A 35 -8.42 3.63 -11.77
CA TYR A 35 -7.09 3.38 -12.30
C TYR A 35 -6.57 1.97 -11.99
N ALA A 36 -7.39 1.07 -11.43
CA ALA A 36 -6.97 -0.27 -11.01
C ALA A 36 -6.24 -1.07 -12.11
N LYS A 37 -6.63 -0.89 -13.38
CA LYS A 37 -5.98 -1.51 -14.55
C LYS A 37 -4.51 -1.12 -14.77
N TYR A 38 -4.00 -0.13 -14.03
CA TYR A 38 -2.61 0.34 -14.11
C TYR A 38 -1.77 -0.07 -12.90
N PHE A 39 -2.29 -0.95 -12.04
CA PHE A 39 -1.62 -1.39 -10.83
C PHE A 39 -1.60 -2.92 -10.73
N THR A 40 -0.56 -3.44 -10.09
CA THR A 40 -0.61 -4.73 -9.41
C THR A 40 -1.04 -4.45 -7.96
N GLY A 41 -2.02 -5.20 -7.44
CA GLY A 41 -2.53 -5.03 -6.07
C GLY A 41 -3.49 -3.84 -5.90
N ASP A 42 -3.97 -3.66 -4.67
CA ASP A 42 -4.94 -2.62 -4.34
C ASP A 42 -4.23 -1.31 -3.92
N SER A 43 -4.69 -0.20 -4.52
CA SER A 43 -4.30 1.16 -4.12
C SER A 43 -5.52 1.99 -3.76
N TYR A 44 -5.27 3.07 -3.01
CA TYR A 44 -6.28 4.03 -2.57
C TYR A 44 -5.82 5.44 -2.92
N LEU A 45 -6.76 6.30 -3.32
CA LEU A 45 -6.46 7.65 -3.80
C LEU A 45 -7.42 8.66 -3.20
N THR A 46 -6.85 9.78 -2.75
CA THR A 46 -7.61 11.02 -2.53
C THR A 46 -6.85 12.21 -3.11
N MET A 47 -7.59 13.16 -3.70
CA MET A 47 -7.02 14.40 -4.21
C MET A 47 -6.96 15.43 -3.09
N LEU A 48 -5.78 16.02 -2.86
CA LEU A 48 -5.57 17.07 -1.86
C LEU A 48 -5.69 18.47 -2.47
N SER A 49 -5.29 18.63 -3.74
CA SER A 49 -5.49 19.86 -4.51
C SER A 49 -5.71 19.52 -5.98
N MET A 50 -6.66 20.23 -6.59
CA MET A 50 -6.92 20.23 -8.03
C MET A 50 -6.57 21.58 -8.67
N GLU A 51 -6.18 22.57 -7.87
CA GLU A 51 -5.84 23.92 -8.31
C GLU A 51 -4.32 24.10 -8.40
N GLY A 52 -3.84 24.65 -9.51
CA GLY A 52 -2.42 24.80 -9.78
C GLY A 52 -1.74 23.45 -10.03
N VAL A 53 -0.84 23.04 -9.14
CA VAL A 53 -0.24 21.69 -9.19
C VAL A 53 -1.23 20.70 -8.62
N VAL A 54 -1.54 19.66 -9.38
CA VAL A 54 -2.41 18.57 -8.93
C VAL A 54 -1.67 17.75 -7.87
N ILE A 55 -2.27 17.60 -6.69
CA ILE A 55 -1.69 16.85 -5.57
C ILE A 55 -2.66 15.75 -5.17
N GLY A 56 -2.19 14.51 -5.14
CA GLY A 56 -2.92 13.36 -4.63
C GLY A 56 -2.12 12.63 -3.56
N ASN A 57 -2.82 12.10 -2.56
CA ASN A 57 -2.27 11.11 -1.64
C ASN A 57 -2.64 9.72 -2.14
N VAL A 58 -1.64 8.85 -2.34
CA VAL A 58 -1.84 7.48 -2.80
C VAL A 58 -1.30 6.53 -1.75
N ALA A 59 -2.14 5.60 -1.30
CA ALA A 59 -1.73 4.53 -0.40
C ALA A 59 -1.70 3.20 -1.15
N PHE A 60 -0.64 2.43 -0.95
CA PHE A 60 -0.40 1.14 -1.59
C PHE A 60 -0.50 0.05 -0.53
N GLU A 61 -1.34 -0.98 -0.76
CA GLU A 61 -1.24 -2.18 0.06
C GLU A 61 0.15 -2.82 -0.10
N PRO A 62 0.60 -3.66 0.87
CA PRO A 62 1.87 -4.38 0.73
C PRO A 62 1.97 -5.14 -0.60
N GLY A 63 3.01 -4.84 -1.39
CA GLY A 63 3.23 -5.42 -2.71
C GLY A 63 2.45 -4.77 -3.85
N CYS A 64 1.59 -3.78 -3.57
CA CYS A 64 0.96 -2.97 -4.60
C CYS A 64 2.00 -2.07 -5.28
N ARG A 65 1.93 -1.96 -6.61
CA ARG A 65 2.74 -1.04 -7.40
C ARG A 65 1.98 -0.60 -8.64
N ASN A 66 2.28 0.60 -9.13
CA ASN A 66 1.84 1.00 -10.47
C ASN A 66 2.68 0.31 -11.56
N PHE A 67 2.13 0.28 -12.77
CA PHE A 67 2.87 -0.12 -13.96
C PHE A 67 3.82 1.00 -14.41
N TRP A 68 4.81 0.62 -15.22
CA TRP A 68 5.70 1.57 -15.88
C TRP A 68 4.89 2.58 -16.68
N HIS A 69 5.11 3.87 -16.45
CA HIS A 69 4.45 4.96 -17.14
C HIS A 69 5.35 6.19 -17.14
N ILE A 70 4.99 7.18 -17.96
CA ILE A 70 5.68 8.47 -18.04
C ILE A 70 4.67 9.60 -17.87
N HIS A 71 5.13 10.70 -17.29
CA HIS A 71 4.39 11.96 -17.30
C HIS A 71 4.82 12.76 -18.53
N HIS A 72 3.91 12.91 -19.48
CA HIS A 72 4.16 13.72 -20.67
C HIS A 72 4.12 15.21 -20.33
N GLN A 73 5.00 16.00 -20.96
CA GLN A 73 5.00 17.47 -20.84
C GLN A 73 5.16 17.97 -19.38
N GLY A 74 5.81 17.17 -18.53
CA GLY A 74 6.01 17.47 -17.12
C GLY A 74 6.76 16.35 -16.41
N GLY A 75 6.65 16.31 -15.09
CA GLY A 75 7.22 15.27 -14.25
C GLY A 75 6.35 14.99 -13.03
N GLN A 76 6.77 14.03 -12.22
CA GLN A 76 6.14 13.71 -10.94
C GLN A 76 7.19 13.73 -9.84
N ILE A 77 6.81 14.29 -8.70
CA ILE A 77 7.58 14.24 -7.45
C ILE A 77 6.77 13.39 -6.47
N LEU A 78 7.45 12.48 -5.77
CA LEU A 78 6.87 11.65 -4.73
C LEU A 78 7.45 12.05 -3.38
N LEU A 79 6.58 12.23 -2.38
CA LEU A 79 6.97 12.43 -0.99
C LEU A 79 6.39 11.27 -0.17
N VAL A 80 7.26 10.43 0.38
CA VAL A 80 6.83 9.31 1.23
C VAL A 80 6.47 9.85 2.61
N THR A 81 5.20 9.66 3.00
CA THR A 81 4.65 10.15 4.27
C THR A 81 4.42 9.03 5.30
N GLY A 82 4.55 7.76 4.88
CA GLY A 82 4.42 6.59 5.74
C GLY A 82 4.77 5.30 5.01
N GLY A 83 5.01 4.24 5.77
CA GLY A 83 5.30 2.90 5.23
C GLY A 83 6.70 2.75 4.61
N ARG A 84 6.83 1.75 3.73
CA ARG A 84 8.05 1.41 2.98
C ARG A 84 7.64 0.95 1.58
N GLY A 85 8.36 1.41 0.56
CA GLY A 85 8.19 1.03 -0.84
C GLY A 85 9.47 0.50 -1.44
#